data_AF-A0A8S8Z3Z0-F1
#
_entry.id   AF-A0A8S8Z3Z0-F1
#
_cell.length_a   1.000
_cell.length_b   1.000
_cell.length_c   1.000
_cell.angle_alpha   90.00
_cell.angle_beta   90.00
_cell.angle_gamma   90.00
#
_symmetry.space_group_name_H-M   'P 1'
#
loop_
_entity.id
_entity.type
_entity.pdbx_description
1 polymer ?
#
loop_
_entity_poly.entity_id
_entity_poly.type
_entity_poly.pdbx_seq_one_letter_code
_entity_poly.pdbx_strand_id
1 'polypeptide(L)'
;MSNEADRLVLHKCRSCNRTDRRNWSPTELPKCNHCESTMDPLEIRYKCLRCGALTWSEAGSTGHSCRKCGYRIFVKPRKEGRHKTLKAE
;
A
#
# COMPACT_ATOMS: atom_id res chain seq x y z
N MET A 1 -17.86 -8.14 -8.63
CA MET A 1 -16.48 -8.23 -8.14
C MET A 1 -15.87 -6.85 -8.27
N SER A 2 -15.69 -6.11 -7.18
CA SER A 2 -15.08 -4.78 -7.23
C SER A 2 -13.62 -4.95 -7.64
N ASN A 3 -13.24 -4.46 -8.83
CA ASN A 3 -11.85 -4.48 -9.26
C ASN A 3 -11.03 -3.74 -8.20
N GLU A 4 -10.04 -4.41 -7.62
CA GLU A 4 -9.20 -3.83 -6.54
C GLU A 4 -8.44 -2.57 -6.98
N ALA A 5 -8.32 -2.35 -8.30
CA ALA A 5 -7.78 -1.15 -8.92
C ALA A 5 -8.74 0.06 -8.88
N ASP A 6 -10.03 -0.12 -8.63
CA ASP A 6 -11.02 0.95 -8.53
C ASP A 6 -11.08 1.60 -7.13
N ARG A 7 -10.28 1.12 -6.17
CA ARG A 7 -10.25 1.72 -4.84
C ARG A 7 -9.48 3.04 -4.87
N LEU A 8 -10.13 4.11 -4.43
CA LEU A 8 -9.50 5.39 -4.15
C LEU A 8 -8.68 5.29 -2.85
N VAL A 9 -7.39 5.59 -2.95
CA VAL A 9 -6.43 5.65 -1.84
C VAL A 9 -5.94 7.08 -1.68
N LEU A 10 -5.77 7.51 -0.43
CA LEU A 10 -5.16 8.79 -0.11
C LEU A 10 -3.66 8.74 -0.40
N HIS A 11 -3.15 9.66 -1.20
CA HIS A 11 -1.74 9.82 -1.51
C HIS A 11 -1.25 11.15 -0.96
N LYS A 12 0.02 11.21 -0.53
CA LYS A 12 0.68 12.43 -0.05
C LYS A 12 1.88 12.76 -0.93
N CYS A 13 1.95 14.00 -1.40
CA CYS A 13 3.09 14.48 -2.17
C CYS A 13 4.34 14.57 -1.29
N ARG A 14 5.47 14.07 -1.79
CA ARG A 14 6.77 14.15 -1.11
C ARG A 14 7.32 15.57 -0.96
N SER A 15 7.02 16.44 -1.92
CA SER A 15 7.59 17.80 -1.98
C SER A 15 6.68 18.83 -1.31
N CYS A 16 5.42 18.96 -1.76
CA CYS A 16 4.52 19.99 -1.25
C CYS A 16 3.56 19.52 -0.13
N ASN A 17 3.69 18.28 0.34
CA ASN A 17 2.84 17.67 1.38
C ASN A 17 1.33 17.66 1.10
N ARG A 18 0.87 18.06 -0.10
CA ARG A 18 -0.54 18.00 -0.49
C ARG A 18 -1.02 16.56 -0.53
N THR A 19 -2.26 16.36 -0.09
CA THR A 19 -2.93 15.06 -0.12
C THR A 19 -3.98 15.02 -1.23
N ASP A 20 -4.07 13.90 -1.93
CA ASP A 20 -5.02 13.71 -3.03
C ASP A 20 -5.54 12.26 -3.02
N ARG A 21 -6.82 12.05 -3.37
CA ARG A 21 -7.43 10.72 -3.44
C ARG A 21 -7.42 10.24 -4.88
N ARG A 22 -6.74 9.12 -5.13
CA ARG A 22 -6.58 8.57 -6.49
C ARG A 22 -6.71 7.07 -6.49
N ASN A 23 -7.06 6.51 -7.65
CA ASN A 23 -7.07 5.07 -7.87
C ASN A 23 -5.72 4.47 -7.49
N TRP A 24 -5.76 3.39 -6.73
CA TRP A 24 -4.55 2.66 -6.40
C TRP A 24 -4.00 1.95 -7.64
N SER A 25 -2.69 2.10 -7.85
CA SER A 25 -1.93 1.34 -8.84
C SER A 25 -0.73 0.63 -8.18
N PRO A 26 -0.51 -0.67 -8.44
CA PRO A 26 0.66 -1.41 -7.94
C PRO A 26 1.95 -1.04 -8.68
N THR A 27 1.83 -0.65 -9.95
CA THR A 27 2.94 -0.45 -10.87
C THR A 27 3.46 0.98 -10.80
N GLU A 28 2.56 1.96 -10.83
CA GLU A 28 2.90 3.38 -10.99
C GLU A 28 2.40 4.23 -9.82
N LEU A 29 3.27 5.11 -9.32
CA LEU A 29 2.91 6.08 -8.29
C LEU A 29 2.39 7.36 -8.96
N PRO A 30 1.28 7.93 -8.48
CA PRO A 30 0.74 9.16 -9.07
C PRO A 30 1.67 10.36 -8.84
N LYS A 31 1.66 11.30 -9.79
CA LYS A 31 2.35 12.59 -9.69
C LYS A 31 1.42 13.67 -9.14
N CYS A 32 1.96 14.57 -8.34
CA CYS A 32 1.22 15.71 -7.81
C CYS A 32 0.89 16.72 -8.91
N ASN A 33 -0.36 17.17 -9.00
CA ASN A 33 -0.78 18.16 -10.00
C ASN A 33 -0.16 19.57 -9.79
N HIS A 34 0.43 19.83 -8.62
CA HIS A 34 0.98 21.15 -8.29
C HIS A 34 2.49 21.27 -8.54
N CYS A 35 3.25 20.22 -8.28
CA CYS A 35 4.72 20.27 -8.33
C CYS A 35 5.33 19.08 -9.08
N GLU A 36 4.49 18.27 -9.73
CA GLU A 36 4.85 17.08 -10.53
C GLU A 36 5.66 15.98 -9.79
N SER A 37 6.00 16.22 -8.52
CA SER A 37 6.67 15.26 -7.66
C SER A 37 5.80 14.02 -7.40
N THR A 38 6.45 12.89 -7.22
CA THR A 38 5.80 11.62 -6.86
C THR A 38 5.04 11.75 -5.54
N MET A 39 3.87 11.10 -5.48
CA MET A 39 3.05 10.99 -4.28
C MET A 39 3.09 9.56 -3.73
N ASP A 40 3.24 9.42 -2.42
CA ASP A 40 3.23 8.12 -1.75
C ASP A 40 1.83 7.77 -1.25
N PRO A 41 1.39 6.51 -1.37
CA PRO A 41 0.12 6.07 -0.83
C PRO A 41 0.19 6.04 0.70
N LEU A 42 -0.75 6.71 1.35
CA LEU A 42 -0.94 6.67 2.80
C LEU A 42 -1.72 5.43 3.25
N GLU A 43 -2.48 4.78 2.37
CA GLU A 43 -3.04 3.44 2.65
C GLU A 43 -2.24 2.39 1.90
N ILE A 44 -1.75 1.38 2.62
CA ILE A 44 -1.01 0.26 2.08
C ILE A 44 -1.82 -1.02 2.31
N ARG A 45 -1.76 -1.94 1.36
CA ARG A 45 -2.33 -3.28 1.53
C ARG A 45 -1.41 -4.11 2.41
N TYR A 46 -1.99 -4.85 3.34
CA TYR A 46 -1.32 -5.79 4.22
C TYR A 46 -1.98 -7.17 4.09
N LYS A 47 -1.16 -8.22 4.15
CA LYS A 47 -1.60 -9.62 4.19
C LYS A 47 -1.43 -10.16 5.60
N CYS A 48 -2.50 -10.77 6.13
CA CYS A 48 -2.41 -11.52 7.38
C CYS A 48 -1.54 -12.77 7.19
N LEU A 49 -0.55 -12.98 8.06
CA LEU A 49 0.33 -14.15 7.96
C LEU A 49 -0.35 -15.47 8.30
N ARG A 50 -1.47 -15.45 9.06
CA ARG A 50 -2.16 -16.68 9.48
C ARG A 50 -3.17 -17.17 8.44
N CYS A 51 -4.10 -16.32 8.01
CA CYS A 51 -5.19 -16.72 7.13
C CYS A 51 -5.06 -16.17 5.69
N GLY A 52 -4.03 -15.37 5.41
CA GLY A 52 -3.79 -14.80 4.09
C GLY A 52 -4.76 -13.68 3.67
N ALA A 53 -5.72 -13.30 4.52
CA ALA A 53 -6.66 -12.22 4.20
C ALA A 53 -5.93 -10.89 3.98
N LEU A 54 -6.34 -10.16 2.94
CA LEU A 54 -5.83 -8.85 2.60
C LEU A 54 -6.64 -7.76 3.31
N THR A 55 -5.97 -6.76 3.85
CA THR A 55 -6.60 -5.59 4.47
C THR A 55 -5.85 -4.33 4.09
N TRP A 56 -6.57 -3.22 3.96
CA TRP A 56 -5.99 -1.91 3.75
C TRP A 56 -5.83 -1.24 5.11
N SER A 57 -4.62 -0.78 5.41
CA SER A 57 -4.34 -0.02 6.61
C SER A 57 -3.37 1.11 6.30
N GLU A 58 -3.36 2.11 7.17
CA GLU A 58 -2.49 3.27 7.02
C GLU A 58 -1.00 2.87 7.06
N ALA A 59 -0.20 3.48 6.20
CA ALA A 59 1.23 3.24 6.12
C ALA A 59 1.90 3.56 7.46
N GLY A 60 2.55 2.57 8.07
CA GLY A 60 3.26 2.74 9.34
C GLY A 60 2.38 2.64 10.59
N SER A 61 1.08 2.41 10.44
CA SER A 61 0.20 2.16 11.58
C SER A 61 0.43 0.77 12.20
N THR A 62 0.59 0.73 13.52
CA THR A 62 0.84 -0.50 14.29
C THR A 62 -0.41 -0.99 15.01
N GLY A 63 -0.44 -2.27 15.38
CA GLY A 63 -1.46 -2.78 16.31
C GLY A 63 -2.75 -3.30 15.66
N HIS A 64 -2.83 -3.36 14.34
CA HIS A 64 -3.97 -3.93 13.62
C HIS A 64 -4.17 -5.42 13.95
N SER A 65 -5.42 -5.88 13.88
CA SER A 65 -5.81 -7.29 14.03
C SER A 65 -6.61 -7.74 12.83
N CYS A 66 -6.40 -8.97 12.36
CA CYS A 66 -7.07 -9.49 11.18
C CYS A 66 -8.57 -9.66 11.46
N ARG A 67 -9.42 -8.93 10.73
CA ARG A 67 -10.88 -9.03 10.91
C ARG A 67 -11.45 -10.42 10.66
N LYS A 68 -10.73 -11.28 9.91
CA LYS A 68 -11.15 -12.65 9.61
C LYS A 68 -10.75 -13.67 10.69
N CYS A 69 -9.59 -13.51 11.33
CA CYS A 69 -9.05 -14.55 12.23
C CYS A 69 -8.47 -14.02 13.57
N GLY A 70 -8.57 -12.72 13.83
CA GLY A 70 -8.06 -12.06 15.03
C GLY A 70 -6.54 -11.89 15.10
N TYR A 71 -5.77 -12.46 14.17
CA TYR A 71 -4.30 -12.47 14.25
C TYR A 71 -3.67 -11.10 13.95
N ARG A 72 -2.62 -10.71 14.70
CA ARG A 72 -2.03 -9.36 14.66
C ARG A 72 -0.84 -9.19 13.71
N ILE A 73 -0.34 -10.28 13.13
CA ILE A 73 0.85 -10.21 12.28
C ILE A 73 0.46 -9.99 10.82
N PHE A 74 0.89 -8.85 10.29
CA PHE A 74 0.61 -8.38 8.95
C PHE A 74 1.90 -8.03 8.21
N VAL A 75 1.96 -8.39 6.92
CA VAL A 75 3.08 -8.03 6.05
C VAL A 75 2.60 -7.28 4.83
N LYS A 76 3.35 -6.26 4.40
CA LYS A 76 3.11 -5.61 3.12
C LYS A 76 3.33 -6.65 2.00
N PRO A 77 2.35 -6.97 1.15
CA PRO A 77 2.53 -7.85 0.01
C PRO A 77 3.69 -7.31 -0.82
N ARG A 78 4.60 -8.21 -1.20
CA ARG A 78 5.69 -7.86 -2.10
C ARG A 78 5.06 -7.44 -3.43
N LYS A 79 5.57 -6.39 -4.07
CA LYS A 79 5.20 -6.09 -5.45
C LYS A 79 5.48 -7.33 -6.28
N GLU A 80 4.47 -7.85 -6.97
CA GLU A 80 4.67 -8.89 -7.98
C GLU A 80 5.74 -8.41 -8.97
N GLY A 81 6.78 -9.23 -9.18
CA GLY A 81 7.88 -8.92 -10.11
C GLY A 81 9.12 -8.22 -9.53
N ARG A 82 9.15 -7.77 -8.26
CA ARG A 82 10.40 -7.30 -7.62
C ARG A 82 10.92 -8.31 -6.60
N HIS A 83 11.48 -9.40 -7.11
CA HIS A 83 12.37 -10.24 -6.32
C HIS A 83 13.66 -9.45 -6.11
N LYS A 84 13.99 -9.12 -4.85
CA LYS A 84 15.38 -8.74 -4.54
C LYS A 84 16.17 -10.03 -4.69
N THR A 85 16.99 -10.13 -5.74
CA THR A 85 18.01 -11.17 -5.83
C THR A 85 18.94 -10.93 -4.65
N LEU A 86 18.87 -11.78 -3.63
CA LEU A 86 19.89 -11.81 -2.60
C LEU A 86 21.16 -12.27 -3.32
N LYS A 87 22.18 -11.40 -3.42
CA LYS A 87 23.51 -11.87 -3.76
C LYS A 87 23.93 -12.74 -2.59
N ALA A 88 23.97 -14.05 -2.80
CA ALA A 88 24.77 -14.93 -1.97
C ALA A 88 26.23 -14.58 -2.30
N GLU A 89 26.96 -14.17 -1.27
CA GLU A 89 28.39 -13.90 -1.33
C GLU A 89 29.16 -15.20 -1.55
#